data_AF-A0A842SPY6-F1
#
_entry.id   AF-A0A842SPY6-F1
#
_cell.length_a   1.000
_cell.length_b   1.000
_cell.length_c   1.000
_cell.angle_alpha   90.00
_cell.angle_beta   90.00
_cell.angle_gamma   90.00
#
_symmetry.space_group_name_H-M   'P 1'
#
loop_
_entity.id
_entity.type
_entity.pdbx_description
1 polymer ?
#
loop_
_entity_poly.entity_id
_entity_poly.type
_entity_poly.pdbx_seq_one_letter_code
_entity_poly.pdbx_strand_id
1 'polypeptide(L)'
;MARIKEWSDEEVERLEKLYTSSMPFDEVVVHFPKRTSNAIRLKASRLGLRRPTIPTNLIQTKKVKFQSVGNDGSKGYLIKCNECGGWIQVESLEESMTITICCPECDSIYQLLADS
;
A
#
# COMPACT_ATOMS: atom_id res chain seq x y z
N MET A 1 -20.69 -30.49 -14.00
CA MET A 1 -19.94 -29.33 -14.54
C MET A 1 -20.45 -28.08 -13.82
N ALA A 2 -19.60 -27.37 -13.08
CA ALA A 2 -20.00 -26.14 -12.39
C ALA A 2 -20.39 -25.07 -13.43
N ARG A 3 -21.56 -24.44 -13.26
CA ARG A 3 -22.01 -23.33 -14.11
C ARG A 3 -20.98 -22.21 -14.05
N ILE A 4 -20.38 -21.88 -15.18
CA ILE A 4 -19.51 -20.71 -15.32
C ILE A 4 -20.42 -19.49 -15.15
N LYS A 5 -20.25 -18.78 -14.04
CA LYS A 5 -21.01 -17.54 -13.80
C LYS A 5 -20.42 -16.47 -14.73
N GLU A 6 -21.22 -15.96 -15.66
CA GLU A 6 -20.81 -14.91 -16.59
C GLU A 6 -20.43 -13.65 -15.82
N TRP A 7 -19.39 -12.94 -16.27
CA TRP A 7 -18.94 -11.68 -15.68
C TRP A 7 -19.78 -10.55 -16.26
N SER A 8 -20.43 -9.77 -15.42
CA SER A 8 -21.12 -8.55 -15.85
C SER A 8 -20.11 -7.46 -16.20
N ASP A 9 -20.49 -6.54 -17.09
CA ASP A 9 -19.62 -5.42 -17.50
C ASP A 9 -19.20 -4.57 -16.29
N GLU A 10 -20.07 -4.38 -15.30
CA GLU A 10 -19.75 -3.63 -14.09
C GLU A 10 -18.74 -4.37 -13.20
N GLU A 11 -18.77 -5.72 -13.20
CA GLU A 11 -17.76 -6.51 -12.48
C GLU A 11 -16.40 -6.42 -13.18
N VAL A 12 -16.39 -6.36 -14.52
CA VAL A 12 -15.16 -6.22 -15.31
C VAL A 12 -14.54 -4.84 -15.08
N GLU A 13 -15.32 -3.76 -15.23
CA GLU A 13 -14.82 -2.39 -15.03
C GLU A 13 -14.29 -2.20 -13.59
N ARG A 14 -14.99 -2.76 -12.60
CA ARG A 14 -14.51 -2.75 -11.21
C ARG A 14 -13.22 -3.54 -11.04
N LEU A 15 -13.10 -4.70 -11.69
CA LEU A 15 -11.90 -5.52 -11.62
C LEU A 15 -10.72 -4.77 -12.21
N GLU A 16 -10.89 -4.12 -13.36
CA GLU A 16 -9.84 -3.32 -13.98
C GLU A 16 -9.33 -2.24 -13.02
N LYS A 17 -10.23 -1.41 -12.47
CA LYS A 17 -9.87 -0.33 -11.54
C LYS A 17 -9.16 -0.83 -10.28
N LEU A 18 -9.70 -1.88 -9.65
CA LEU A 18 -9.17 -2.39 -8.38
C LEU A 18 -7.88 -3.21 -8.57
N TYR A 19 -7.73 -3.91 -9.69
CA TYR A 19 -6.59 -4.79 -9.92
C TYR A 19 -5.33 -4.03 -10.33
N THR A 20 -5.48 -2.89 -11.03
CA THR A 20 -4.37 -1.99 -11.38
C THR A 20 -4.03 -0.99 -10.28
N SER A 21 -4.86 -0.88 -9.25
CA SER A 21 -4.57 -0.05 -8.07
C SER A 21 -3.49 -0.68 -7.19
N SER A 22 -2.83 0.14 -6.36
CA SER A 22 -1.89 -0.29 -5.30
C SER A 22 -2.56 -1.00 -4.12
N MET A 23 -3.86 -1.31 -4.21
CA MET A 23 -4.61 -2.05 -3.21
C MET A 23 -4.09 -3.50 -3.07
N PRO A 24 -3.99 -4.10 -1.87
CA PRO A 24 -3.62 -5.51 -1.70
C PRO A 24 -4.68 -6.46 -2.27
N PHE A 25 -4.30 -7.72 -2.58
CA PHE A 25 -5.20 -8.65 -3.28
C PHE A 25 -6.39 -9.06 -2.42
N ASP A 26 -6.17 -9.27 -1.12
CA ASP A 26 -7.23 -9.63 -0.17
C ASP A 26 -8.36 -8.60 -0.15
N GLU A 27 -8.03 -7.31 -0.15
CA GLU A 27 -9.03 -6.23 -0.23
C GLU A 27 -9.81 -6.27 -1.55
N VAL A 28 -9.14 -6.56 -2.67
CA VAL A 28 -9.84 -6.75 -3.96
C VAL A 28 -10.84 -7.89 -3.88
N VAL A 29 -10.53 -9.01 -3.21
CA VAL A 29 -11.44 -10.16 -3.07
C VAL A 29 -12.71 -9.78 -2.30
N VAL A 30 -12.62 -8.90 -1.30
CA VAL A 30 -13.77 -8.40 -0.53
C VAL A 30 -14.81 -7.70 -1.42
N HIS A 31 -14.36 -7.02 -2.47
CA HIS A 31 -15.25 -6.34 -3.42
C HIS A 31 -16.01 -7.27 -4.37
N PHE A 32 -15.69 -8.57 -4.39
CA PHE A 32 -16.33 -9.58 -5.23
C PHE A 32 -16.85 -10.77 -4.41
N PRO A 33 -17.87 -10.58 -3.54
CA PRO A 33 -18.38 -11.64 -2.66
C PRO A 33 -18.98 -12.84 -3.41
N LYS A 34 -19.31 -12.67 -4.70
CA LYS A 34 -19.87 -13.72 -5.57
C LYS A 34 -18.81 -14.46 -6.38
N ARG A 35 -17.52 -14.11 -6.24
CA ARG A 35 -16.39 -14.68 -6.99
C ARG A 35 -15.36 -15.26 -6.02
N THR A 36 -14.75 -16.37 -6.42
CA THR A 36 -13.60 -16.89 -5.69
C THR A 36 -12.35 -16.12 -6.07
N SER A 37 -11.37 -16.08 -5.18
CA SER A 37 -10.03 -15.50 -5.44
C SER A 37 -9.41 -16.03 -6.73
N ASN A 38 -9.55 -17.33 -7.00
CA ASN A 38 -9.04 -17.94 -8.23
C ASN A 38 -9.79 -17.45 -9.48
N ALA A 39 -11.11 -17.29 -9.43
CA ALA A 39 -11.89 -16.76 -10.54
C ALA A 39 -11.49 -15.32 -10.90
N ILE A 40 -11.19 -14.50 -9.88
CA ILE A 40 -10.71 -13.12 -10.04
C ILE A 40 -9.34 -13.10 -10.73
N ARG A 41 -8.37 -13.91 -10.26
CA ARG A 41 -7.04 -14.01 -10.88
C ARG A 41 -7.12 -14.47 -12.34
N LEU A 42 -7.94 -15.50 -12.60
CA LEU A 42 -8.10 -16.02 -13.95
C LEU A 42 -8.73 -14.99 -14.89
N LYS A 43 -9.73 -14.24 -14.42
CA LYS A 43 -10.33 -13.16 -15.22
C LYS A 43 -9.33 -12.03 -15.46
N ALA A 44 -8.63 -11.57 -14.44
CA ALA A 44 -7.62 -10.52 -14.58
C ALA A 44 -6.51 -10.91 -15.56
N SER A 45 -6.04 -12.17 -15.50
CA SER A 45 -5.07 -12.71 -16.47
C SER A 45 -5.62 -12.74 -17.90
N ARG A 46 -6.89 -13.14 -18.09
CA ARG A 46 -7.55 -13.11 -19.41
C ARG A 46 -7.75 -11.70 -19.97
N LEU A 47 -7.87 -10.71 -19.09
CA LEU A 47 -7.94 -9.29 -19.44
C LEU A 47 -6.53 -8.67 -19.63
N GLY A 48 -5.45 -9.42 -19.38
CA GLY A 48 -4.08 -8.90 -19.48
C GLY A 48 -3.70 -7.92 -18.36
N LEU A 49 -4.50 -7.85 -17.29
CA LEU A 49 -4.25 -6.94 -16.17
C LEU A 49 -3.03 -7.42 -15.38
N ARG A 50 -2.14 -6.48 -15.09
CA ARG A 50 -0.99 -6.69 -14.21
C ARG A 50 -1.18 -5.86 -12.96
N ARG A 51 -0.93 -6.46 -11.80
CA ARG A 51 -0.90 -5.68 -10.56
C ARG A 51 0.41 -4.91 -10.50
N PRO A 52 0.39 -3.64 -10.05
CA PRO A 52 1.63 -3.00 -9.67
C PRO A 52 2.29 -3.86 -8.59
N THR A 53 3.54 -4.25 -8.81
CA THR A 53 4.32 -4.89 -7.77
C THR A 53 4.51 -3.82 -6.71
N ILE A 54 3.70 -3.84 -5.65
CA ILE A 54 4.06 -3.15 -4.42
C ILE A 54 5.40 -3.77 -4.06
N PRO A 55 6.52 -3.03 -4.10
CA PRO A 55 7.77 -3.62 -3.69
C PRO A 55 7.57 -3.99 -2.21
N THR A 56 7.55 -5.30 -1.93
CA THR A 56 7.74 -5.84 -0.59
C THR A 56 9.15 -5.53 -0.06
N ASN A 57 9.97 -4.79 -0.83
CA ASN A 57 11.05 -4.02 -0.27
C ASN A 57 10.46 -2.97 0.67
N LEU A 58 10.39 -3.31 1.95
CA LEU A 58 10.64 -2.33 2.99
C LEU A 58 11.81 -1.48 2.51
N ILE A 59 11.54 -0.24 2.08
CA ILE A 59 12.62 0.68 1.72
C ILE A 59 13.27 1.05 3.05
N GLN A 60 14.33 0.31 3.40
CA GLN A 60 15.18 0.64 4.54
C GLN A 60 15.89 1.96 4.22
N THR A 61 15.27 3.06 4.61
CA THR A 61 15.83 4.39 4.51
C THR A 61 16.36 4.81 5.87
N LYS A 62 17.48 5.55 5.88
CA LYS A 62 18.10 6.01 7.12
C LYS A 62 17.15 7.00 7.81
N LYS A 63 16.60 6.60 8.96
CA LYS A 63 15.81 7.50 9.82
C LYS A 63 16.72 8.54 10.45
N VAL A 64 16.42 9.82 10.28
CA VAL A 64 17.11 10.92 10.96
C VAL A 64 16.24 11.36 12.13
N LYS A 65 16.73 11.23 13.36
CA LYS A 65 16.05 11.77 14.54
C LYS A 65 16.16 13.30 14.51
N PHE A 66 15.06 14.00 14.73
CA PHE A 66 15.07 15.44 14.95
C PHE A 66 14.42 15.79 16.29
N GLN A 67 14.87 16.91 16.86
CA GLN A 67 14.29 17.53 18.03
C GLN A 67 13.97 18.97 17.66
N SER A 68 12.69 19.36 17.75
CA SER A 68 12.31 20.75 17.52
C SER A 68 12.90 21.63 18.63
N VAL A 69 13.45 22.78 18.27
CA VAL A 69 14.07 23.76 19.20
C VAL A 69 13.00 24.70 19.81
N GLY A 70 11.72 24.37 19.65
CA GLY A 70 10.60 25.08 20.27
C GLY A 70 10.21 24.49 21.63
N ASN A 71 9.53 25.30 22.45
CA ASN A 71 9.10 24.99 23.83
C ASN A 71 8.14 23.79 23.98
N ASP A 72 7.80 23.11 22.87
CA ASP A 72 6.87 21.98 22.81
C ASP A 72 7.57 20.60 22.88
N GLY A 73 8.91 20.55 22.77
CA GLY A 73 9.69 19.33 23.04
C GLY A 73 9.39 18.14 22.11
N SER A 74 8.64 18.35 21.02
CA SER A 74 8.23 17.30 20.09
C SER A 74 9.46 16.70 19.38
N LYS A 75 9.57 15.36 19.48
CA LYS A 75 10.62 14.55 18.87
C LYS A 75 10.02 13.70 17.76
N GLY A 76 10.80 13.43 16.73
CA GLY A 76 10.33 12.63 15.60
C GLY A 76 11.43 12.12 14.70
N TYR A 77 11.02 11.55 13.58
CA TYR A 77 11.87 11.03 12.53
C TYR A 77 11.61 11.77 11.22
N LEU A 78 12.68 12.03 10.49
CA LEU A 78 12.64 12.45 9.10
C LEU A 78 13.10 11.29 8.22
N ILE A 79 12.33 11.06 7.16
CA ILE A 79 12.56 10.01 6.18
C ILE A 79 12.69 10.65 4.82
N LYS A 80 13.77 10.33 4.11
CA LYS A 80 13.89 10.68 2.70
C LYS A 80 13.23 9.59 1.86
N CYS A 81 12.27 9.99 1.05
CA CYS A 81 11.66 9.14 0.03
C CYS A 81 12.74 8.76 -1.01
N ASN A 82 12.89 7.47 -1.29
CA ASN A 82 13.87 6.99 -2.26
C ASN A 82 13.39 7.19 -3.72
N GLU A 83 12.08 7.26 -3.93
CA GLU A 83 11.48 7.38 -5.25
C GLU A 83 11.49 8.83 -5.77
N CYS A 84 11.00 9.80 -4.98
CA CYS A 84 10.96 11.21 -5.38
C CYS A 84 12.02 12.10 -4.73
N GLY A 85 12.71 11.62 -3.69
CA GLY A 85 13.67 12.42 -2.93
C GLY A 85 13.04 13.36 -1.87
N GLY A 86 11.71 13.39 -1.77
CA GLY A 86 10.95 14.19 -0.81
C GLY A 86 11.19 13.82 0.65
N TRP A 87 10.99 14.77 1.56
CA TRP A 87 11.15 14.56 3.00
C TRP A 87 9.79 14.32 3.67
N ILE A 88 9.74 13.28 4.51
CA ILE A 88 8.54 12.87 5.23
C ILE A 88 8.82 13.01 6.73
N GLN A 89 7.99 13.79 7.42
CA GLN A 89 8.08 14.01 8.87
C GLN A 89 7.14 13.06 9.61
N VAL A 90 7.66 12.44 10.67
CA VAL A 90 6.95 11.44 11.48
C VAL A 90 7.13 11.81 12.94
N GLU A 91 6.04 11.99 13.66
CA GLU A 91 6.09 12.26 15.10
C GLU A 91 6.39 10.96 15.86
N SER A 92 7.13 11.05 16.97
CA SER A 92 7.52 9.88 17.76
C SER A 92 6.27 9.17 18.31
N LEU A 93 6.00 7.97 17.82
CA LEU A 93 4.98 7.09 18.36
C LEU A 93 5.61 6.13 19.37
N GLU A 94 4.82 5.78 20.38
CA GLU A 94 5.20 4.93 21.51
C GLU A 94 5.80 3.60 21.01
N GLU A 95 6.83 3.12 21.72
CA GLU A 95 7.89 2.18 21.30
C GLU A 95 7.46 0.79 20.78
N SER A 96 6.17 0.52 20.60
CA SER A 96 5.65 -0.80 20.19
C SER A 96 4.84 -0.82 18.89
N MET A 97 4.62 0.32 18.23
CA MET A 97 3.72 0.38 17.07
C MET A 97 4.47 0.41 15.74
N THR A 98 4.14 -0.51 14.84
CA THR A 98 4.53 -0.45 13.43
C THR A 98 3.69 0.61 12.73
N ILE A 99 4.32 1.51 11.97
CA ILE A 99 3.63 2.63 11.32
C ILE A 99 3.80 2.53 9.81
N THR A 100 2.71 2.66 9.09
CA THR A 100 2.71 2.77 7.62
C THR A 100 2.59 4.23 7.22
N ILE A 101 3.48 4.69 6.36
CA ILE A 101 3.62 6.10 5.99
C ILE A 101 3.65 6.22 4.47
N CYS A 102 2.82 7.11 3.93
CA CYS A 102 2.82 7.42 2.51
C CYS A 102 3.63 8.68 2.25
N CYS A 103 4.43 8.68 1.18
CA CYS A 103 5.07 9.89 0.70
C CYS A 103 4.01 10.83 0.11
N PRO A 104 3.95 12.11 0.52
CA PRO A 104 2.92 13.03 0.04
C PRO A 104 3.08 13.44 -1.43
N GLU A 105 4.26 13.22 -2.03
CA GLU A 105 4.55 13.67 -3.40
C GLU A 105 4.41 12.58 -4.46
N CYS A 106 4.60 11.32 -4.09
CA CYS A 106 4.64 10.20 -5.05
C CYS A 106 3.91 8.95 -4.56
N ASP A 107 3.15 9.07 -3.47
CA ASP A 107 2.32 8.01 -2.87
C ASP A 107 3.08 6.71 -2.51
N SER A 108 4.41 6.77 -2.47
CA SER A 108 5.26 5.64 -2.10
C SER A 108 5.04 5.27 -0.64
N ILE A 109 4.90 3.98 -0.37
CA ILE A 109 4.54 3.46 0.95
C ILE A 109 5.79 2.96 1.68
N TYR A 110 5.94 3.38 2.93
CA TYR A 110 7.04 3.03 3.84
C TYR A 110 6.47 2.39 5.10
N GLN A 111 7.11 1.32 5.58
CA GLN A 111 6.81 0.72 6.87
C GLN A 111 7.95 1.03 7.84
N LEU A 112 7.64 1.73 8.93
CA LEU A 112 8.56 1.97 10.03
C LEU A 112 8.34 0.95 11.14
N LEU A 113 9.42 0.27 11.48
CA LEU A 113 9.51 -0.58 12.66
C LEU A 113 10.07 0.27 13.82
N ALA A 114 9.41 0.22 14.97
CA ALA A 114 9.97 0.77 16.20
C ALA A 114 11.28 0.04 16.55
N ASP A 115 12.26 0.77 17.08
CA ASP A 115 13.45 0.16 17.68
C ASP A 115 12.96 -0.59 18.92
N SER A 116 13.14 -1.92 18.98
CA SER A 116 12.89 -2.72 20.19
C SER A 116 13.95 -2.47 21.26
#